data_AF-A0ABD0MU00-F1
#
_entry.id   AF-A0ABD0MU00-F1
#
_cell.length_a   1.000
_cell.length_b   1.000
_cell.length_c   1.000
_cell.angle_alpha   90.00
_cell.angle_beta   90.00
_cell.angle_gamma   90.00
#
_symmetry.space_group_name_H-M   'P 1'
#
loop_
_entity.id
_entity.type
_entity.pdbx_description
1 polymer ?
#
loop_
_entity_poly.entity_id
_entity_poly.type
_entity_poly.pdbx_seq_one_letter_code
_entity_poly.pdbx_strand_id
1 'polypeptide(L)'
;FPAILRTEIVQKILTSSYEALPETFSEDIRQLVADTLQPNPANRPSVSEILTRPFVVNYLHEKNKQTIKTLYRTLEELRALADDLERVHFNTTVGSLTGGVIGLAGG
;
A
#
# COMPACT_ATOMS: atom_id res chain seq x y z
N PHE A 1 -4.67 31.26 20.52
CA PHE A 1 -4.84 31.68 19.12
C PHE A 1 -6.32 31.68 18.77
N PRO A 2 -7.03 32.82 18.75
CA PRO A 2 -8.35 32.84 18.15
C PRO A 2 -8.15 32.96 16.64
N ALA A 3 -8.43 31.88 15.90
CA ALA A 3 -8.46 31.92 14.44
C ALA A 3 -9.67 32.75 14.02
N ILE A 4 -9.44 34.03 13.73
CA ILE A 4 -10.42 34.84 12.98
C ILE A 4 -10.45 34.26 11.57
N LEU A 5 -11.27 33.23 11.38
CA LEU A 5 -11.64 32.77 10.05
C LEU A 5 -12.25 33.97 9.34
N ARG A 6 -11.56 34.47 8.31
CA ARG A 6 -12.04 35.59 7.50
C ARG A 6 -13.43 35.24 6.98
N THR A 7 -14.40 36.13 7.16
CA THR A 7 -15.81 35.93 6.76
C THR A 7 -15.93 35.43 5.32
N GLU A 8 -15.05 35.92 4.43
CA GLU A 8 -14.93 35.48 3.03
C GLU A 8 -14.70 33.98 2.88
N ILE A 9 -13.82 33.38 3.70
CA ILE A 9 -13.52 31.94 3.64
C ILE A 9 -14.73 31.13 4.09
N VAL A 10 -15.37 31.56 5.18
CA VAL A 10 -16.59 30.91 5.69
C VAL A 10 -17.68 30.95 4.62
N GLN A 11 -17.85 32.09 3.95
CA GLN A 11 -18.82 32.23 2.87
C GLN A 11 -18.50 31.30 1.69
N LYS A 12 -17.24 31.20 1.27
CA LYS A 12 -16.82 30.27 0.19
C LYS A 12 -17.10 28.81 0.54
N ILE A 13 -16.92 28.42 1.81
CA ILE A 13 -17.22 27.06 2.28
C ILE A 13 -18.73 26.80 2.27
N LEU A 14 -19.53 27.74 2.78
CA LEU A 14 -20.99 27.59 2.84
C LEU A 14 -21.63 27.53 1.45
N THR A 15 -21.04 28.19 0.45
CA THR A 15 -21.53 28.19 -0.94
C THR A 15 -20.88 27.10 -1.81
N SER A 16 -19.98 26.27 -1.25
CA SER A 16 -19.13 25.35 -2.01
C SER A 16 -18.49 26.00 -3.23
N SER A 17 -17.98 27.22 -3.07
CA SER A 17 -17.29 27.94 -4.14
C SER A 17 -15.82 27.50 -4.21
N TYR A 18 -15.51 26.68 -5.22
CA TYR A 18 -14.16 26.23 -5.54
C TYR A 18 -13.91 26.30 -7.06
N GLU A 19 -12.64 26.36 -7.44
CA GLU A 19 -12.26 26.27 -8.85
C GLU A 19 -12.37 24.82 -9.33
N ALA A 20 -13.05 24.61 -10.46
CA ALA A 20 -13.19 23.29 -11.03
C ALA A 20 -11.82 22.70 -11.37
N LEU A 21 -11.68 21.39 -11.18
CA LEU A 21 -10.46 20.68 -11.52
C LEU A 21 -10.17 20.82 -13.02
N PRO A 22 -8.89 21.01 -13.41
CA PRO A 22 -8.50 21.11 -14.82
C PRO A 22 -8.90 19.87 -15.63
N GLU A 23 -9.04 20.04 -16.94
CA GLU A 23 -9.44 18.95 -17.83
C GLU A 23 -8.40 17.82 -17.95
N THR A 24 -7.20 18.02 -17.41
CA THR A 24 -6.15 17.00 -17.31
C THR A 24 -6.52 15.82 -16.42
N PHE A 25 -7.46 16.01 -15.50
CA PHE A 25 -7.98 14.94 -14.64
C PHE A 25 -9.13 14.19 -15.32
N SER A 26 -9.28 12.90 -15.00
CA SER A 26 -10.39 12.11 -15.50
C SER A 26 -11.73 12.66 -15.03
N GLU A 27 -12.74 12.55 -15.89
CA GLU A 27 -14.10 12.98 -15.57
C GLU A 27 -14.61 12.34 -14.27
N ASP A 28 -14.31 11.06 -14.08
CA ASP A 28 -14.65 10.31 -12.86
C ASP A 28 -14.17 10.99 -11.56
N ILE A 29 -12.95 11.53 -11.56
CA ILE A 29 -12.39 12.24 -10.40
C ILE A 29 -13.01 13.62 -10.26
N ARG A 30 -13.23 14.33 -11.37
CA ARG A 30 -13.89 15.64 -11.35
C ARG A 30 -15.30 15.53 -10.77
N GLN A 31 -16.06 14.52 -11.21
CA GLN A 31 -17.40 14.21 -10.68
C GLN A 31 -17.35 13.77 -9.22
N LEU A 32 -16.41 12.90 -8.82
CA LEU A 32 -16.26 12.53 -7.41
C LEU A 32 -16.01 13.74 -6.51
N VAL A 33 -15.17 14.69 -6.94
CA VAL A 33 -14.94 15.94 -6.18
C VAL A 33 -16.21 16.79 -6.13
N ALA A 34 -16.94 16.91 -7.23
CA ALA A 34 -18.21 17.63 -7.26
C ALA A 34 -19.25 17.02 -6.32
N ASP A 35 -19.36 15.70 -6.26
CA ASP A 35 -20.30 14.97 -5.40
C ASP A 35 -19.92 15.08 -3.91
N THR A 36 -18.61 15.08 -3.60
CA THR A 36 -18.13 15.14 -2.22
C THR A 36 -18.16 16.54 -1.62
N LEU A 37 -18.00 17.58 -2.45
CA LEU A 37 -18.02 18.99 -2.02
C LEU A 37 -19.41 19.63 -2.09
N GLN A 38 -20.49 18.84 -2.11
CA GLN A 38 -21.86 19.36 -2.12
C GLN A 38 -22.18 20.20 -0.86
N PRO A 39 -22.83 21.37 -1.00
CA PRO A 39 -23.22 22.21 0.14
C PRO A 39 -24.12 21.47 1.13
N ASN A 40 -25.11 20.73 0.61
CA ASN A 40 -25.99 19.91 1.42
C ASN A 40 -25.31 18.58 1.78
N PRO A 41 -25.08 18.28 3.07
CA PRO A 41 -24.45 17.03 3.48
C PRO A 41 -25.24 15.78 3.11
N ALA A 42 -26.58 15.88 3.01
CA ALA A 42 -27.43 14.73 2.63
C ALA A 42 -27.24 14.29 1.17
N ASN A 43 -26.68 15.16 0.32
CA ASN A 43 -26.39 14.85 -1.08
C ASN A 43 -24.99 14.25 -1.28
N ARG A 44 -24.16 14.22 -0.22
CA ARG A 44 -22.79 13.71 -0.32
C ARG A 44 -22.83 12.19 -0.36
N PRO A 45 -22.00 11.55 -1.19
CA PRO A 45 -21.87 10.11 -1.17
C PRO A 45 -21.26 9.66 0.15
N SER A 46 -21.78 8.55 0.67
CA SER A 46 -21.17 7.80 1.76
C SER A 46 -19.82 7.22 1.34
N VAL A 47 -18.99 6.86 2.33
CA VAL A 47 -17.71 6.18 2.08
C VAL A 47 -17.92 4.88 1.29
N SER A 48 -18.97 4.12 1.59
CA SER A 48 -19.33 2.92 0.83
C SER A 48 -19.58 3.23 -0.64
N GLU A 49 -20.37 4.26 -0.95
CA GLU A 49 -20.67 4.64 -2.33
C GLU A 49 -19.42 5.07 -3.09
N ILE A 50 -18.52 5.83 -2.45
CA ILE A 50 -17.22 6.21 -3.02
C ILE A 50 -16.39 4.97 -3.37
N LEU A 51 -16.27 4.03 -2.42
CA LEU A 51 -15.47 2.81 -2.61
C LEU A 51 -16.07 1.85 -3.64
N THR A 52 -17.38 1.90 -3.87
CA THR A 52 -18.06 1.09 -4.89
C THR A 52 -18.02 1.69 -6.30
N ARG A 53 -17.49 2.90 -6.50
CA ARG A 53 -17.40 3.48 -7.85
C ARG A 53 -16.49 2.64 -8.76
N PRO A 54 -16.85 2.40 -10.04
CA PRO A 54 -16.12 1.50 -10.92
C PRO A 54 -14.62 1.82 -11.03
N PHE A 55 -14.25 3.10 -11.17
CA PHE A 55 -12.84 3.48 -11.29
C PHE A 55 -12.04 3.25 -10.00
N VAL A 56 -12.67 3.40 -8.83
CA VAL A 56 -12.04 3.15 -7.52
C VAL A 56 -11.85 1.64 -7.35
N VAL A 57 -12.88 0.85 -7.63
CA VAL A 57 -12.81 -0.62 -7.58
C VAL A 57 -11.73 -1.15 -8.51
N ASN A 58 -11.68 -0.66 -9.75
CA ASN A 58 -10.66 -1.05 -10.73
C ASN A 58 -9.25 -0.67 -10.26
N TYR A 59 -9.08 0.53 -9.72
CA TYR A 59 -7.80 0.96 -9.17
C TYR A 59 -7.34 0.08 -8.00
N LEU A 60 -8.25 -0.21 -7.05
CA LEU A 60 -7.97 -1.07 -5.91
C LEU A 60 -7.64 -2.50 -6.34
N HIS A 61 -8.35 -3.02 -7.33
CA HIS A 61 -8.08 -4.33 -7.93
C HIS A 61 -6.65 -4.41 -8.49
N GLU A 62 -6.25 -3.44 -9.31
CA GLU A 62 -4.90 -3.41 -9.88
C GLU A 62 -3.81 -3.24 -8.82
N LYS A 63 -4.05 -2.39 -7.80
CA LYS A 63 -3.14 -2.25 -6.66
C LYS A 63 -3.00 -3.55 -5.88
N ASN A 64 -4.10 -4.22 -5.57
CA ASN A 64 -4.10 -5.49 -4.86
C ASN A 64 -3.35 -6.58 -5.64
N LYS A 65 -3.58 -6.67 -6.96
CA LYS A 65 -2.86 -7.58 -7.83
C LYS A 65 -1.35 -7.35 -7.79
N GLN A 66 -0.91 -6.09 -7.80
CA GLN A 66 0.51 -5.77 -7.69
C GLN A 66 1.09 -6.14 -6.32
N THR A 67 0.35 -5.87 -5.24
CA THR A 67 0.75 -6.26 -3.88
C THR A 67 0.92 -7.77 -3.77
N ILE A 68 -0.05 -8.54 -4.28
CA ILE A 68 0.01 -10.01 -4.28
C ILE A 68 1.24 -10.52 -5.04
N LYS A 69 1.55 -9.95 -6.21
CA LYS A 69 2.76 -10.31 -6.96
C LYS A 69 4.04 -10.05 -6.15
N THR A 70 4.12 -8.90 -5.48
CA THR A 70 5.27 -8.57 -4.63
C THR A 70 5.40 -9.56 -3.48
N LEU A 71 4.30 -9.90 -2.80
CA LEU A 71 4.28 -10.88 -1.72
C LEU A 71 4.80 -12.25 -2.20
N TYR A 72 4.32 -12.73 -3.35
CA TYR A 72 4.82 -14.00 -3.91
C TYR A 72 6.32 -13.97 -4.19
N ARG A 73 6.84 -12.87 -4.75
CA ARG A 73 8.28 -12.73 -4.98
C ARG A 73 9.07 -12.78 -3.67
N THR A 74 8.62 -12.05 -2.65
CA THR A 74 9.28 -12.05 -1.34
C THR A 74 9.24 -13.43 -0.68
N LEU A 75 8.14 -14.17 -0.81
CA LEU A 75 8.06 -15.55 -0.32
C LEU A 75 9.06 -16.47 -1.03
N GLU A 76 9.25 -16.31 -2.34
CA GLU A 76 10.23 -17.08 -3.10
C GLU A 76 11.67 -16.76 -2.66
N GLU A 77 11.98 -15.48 -2.46
CA GLU A 77 13.29 -15.05 -1.95
C GLU A 77 13.58 -15.61 -0.55
N LEU A 78 12.58 -15.58 0.35
CA LEU A 78 12.71 -16.14 1.69
C LEU A 78 12.88 -17.66 1.67
N ARG A 79 12.21 -18.35 0.74
CA ARG A 79 12.36 -19.79 0.55
C ARG A 79 13.77 -20.14 0.08
N ALA A 80 14.27 -19.45 -0.94
CA ALA A 80 15.62 -19.67 -1.44
C ALA A 80 16.68 -19.44 -0.34
N LEU A 81 16.50 -18.40 0.48
CA LEU A 81 17.38 -18.12 1.61
C LEU A 81 17.35 -19.24 2.67
N ALA A 82 16.18 -19.81 2.95
CA ALA A 82 16.03 -20.92 3.89
C ALA A 82 16.72 -22.20 3.37
N ASP A 83 16.53 -22.53 2.09
CA ASP A 83 17.17 -23.68 1.43
C ASP A 83 18.70 -23.55 1.43
N ASP A 84 19.21 -22.33 1.18
CA ASP A 84 20.63 -22.02 1.24
C ASP A 84 21.21 -22.17 2.67
N LEU A 85 20.47 -21.73 3.68
CA LEU A 85 20.87 -21.87 5.08
C LEU A 85 20.91 -23.33 5.53
N GLU A 86 19.91 -24.13 5.13
CA GLU A 86 19.88 -25.57 5.38
C GLU A 86 21.11 -26.27 4.79
N ARG A 87 21.46 -25.92 3.55
CA ARG A 87 22.66 -26.44 2.88
C ARG A 87 23.95 -26.09 3.63
N VAL A 88 24.08 -24.84 4.09
CA VAL A 88 25.25 -24.42 4.87
C VAL A 88 25.33 -25.19 6.19
N HIS A 89 24.21 -25.31 6.92
CA HIS A 89 24.16 -26.06 8.17
C HIS A 89 24.61 -27.50 7.97
N PHE A 90 24.07 -28.20 6.95
CA PHE A 90 24.47 -29.56 6.62
C PHE A 90 25.97 -29.67 6.33
N ASN A 91 26.52 -28.80 5.48
CA ASN A 91 27.93 -28.82 5.12
C ASN A 91 28.86 -28.54 6.32
N THR A 92 28.49 -27.61 7.19
CA THR A 92 29.24 -27.32 8.42
C THR A 92 29.21 -28.51 9.38
N THR A 93 28.06 -29.17 9.57
CA THR A 93 27.95 -30.37 10.41
C THR A 93 28.85 -31.50 9.89
N VAL A 94 28.81 -31.78 8.59
CA VAL A 94 29.68 -32.80 7.98
C VAL A 94 31.15 -32.42 8.10
N GLY A 95 31.51 -31.17 7.77
CA GLY A 95 32.89 -30.67 7.85
C GLY A 95 33.48 -30.75 9.26
N SER A 96 32.71 -30.37 10.28
CA SER A 96 33.12 -30.46 11.69
C SER A 96 33.33 -31.90 12.15
N LEU A 97 32.49 -32.84 11.72
CA LEU A 97 32.66 -34.26 12.06
C LEU A 97 33.91 -34.87 11.41
N THR A 98 34.21 -34.48 10.16
CA THR A 98 35.41 -34.98 9.43
C THR A 98 36.72 -34.30 9.84
N GLY A 99 36.67 -33.07 10.35
CA GLY A 99 37.84 -32.33 10.82
C GLY A 99 38.32 -32.72 12.23
N GLY A 100 37.48 -33.41 13.01
CA GLY A 100 37.75 -33.77 14.41
C GLY A 100 38.56 -35.04 14.65
N VAL A 101 39.06 -35.73 13.62
CA VAL A 101 39.74 -37.04 13.75
C VAL A 101 41.26 -37.03 13.60
N ILE A 102 41.92 -35.87 13.66
CA ILE A 102 43.39 -35.78 13.61
C ILE A 102 43.94 -35.49 15.02
N GLY A 103 44.14 -36.53 15.83
CA GLY A 103 44.94 -36.42 17.07
C GLY A 103 44.49 -37.30 18.23
N LEU A 104 44.64 -38.63 18.13
CA LEU A 104 44.62 -39.52 19.31
C LEU A 104 45.29 -40.90 19.08
N ALA A 105 46.35 -40.95 18.26
CA ALA A 105 47.19 -42.13 18.14
C ALA A 105 48.68 -41.71 18.10
N GLY A 106 49.33 -41.79 19.24
CA GLY A 106 50.74 -41.43 19.43
C GLY A 106 51.13 -41.63 20.88
N GLY A 107 51.05 -42.88 21.35
CA GLY A 107 51.74 -43.37 22.55
C GLY A 107 53.06 -44.02 22.16
#